data_AF-A0A8H8IXA0-F1
#
_entry.id   AF-A0A8H8IXA0-F1
#
_cell.length_a   1.000
_cell.length_b   1.000
_cell.length_c   1.000
_cell.angle_alpha   90.00
_cell.angle_beta   90.00
_cell.angle_gamma   90.00
#
_symmetry.space_group_name_H-M   'P 1'
#
loop_
_entity.id
_entity.type
_entity.pdbx_description
1 polymer ?
#
loop_
_entity_poly.entity_id
_entity_poly.type
_entity_poly.pdbx_seq_one_letter_code
_entity_poly.pdbx_strand_id
1 'polypeptide(L)'
;MPSFALPPQSKPRSMSATTSSIISAFTRKHRRASGFLLLFLTLAAIFSFLFNDAYNTSSYVSHQRTRGRKPSSSYPLSRAFGESKRVAVPAPQASSTEGEPLNLTPAMELGALVAFLADRAAQNALPATLDPESPIPADVVLDFNTRSDFAQLEVEDLVQDTWMRNPVVIFSKAHSPQGRDVKKIFASYKLKPAPTVVDIDERQDAAVLEPLLYRLTGQTSMPITLIGGRAYGSLTDIATAHESGELKRAMQSAGANIVPPKKKQQIPAPKLDK
;
A
#
# COMPACT_ATOMS: atom_id res chain seq x y z
N MET A 1 44.92 -18.22 -68.36
CA MET A 1 44.53 -18.15 -66.94
C MET A 1 45.58 -18.86 -66.11
N PRO A 2 46.44 -18.17 -65.37
CA PRO A 2 47.37 -18.83 -64.47
C PRO A 2 46.86 -18.76 -63.03
N SER A 3 46.62 -19.94 -62.49
CA SER A 3 46.55 -20.26 -61.06
C SER A 3 47.90 -19.91 -60.42
N PHE A 4 47.91 -19.23 -59.27
CA PHE A 4 49.14 -19.05 -58.49
C PHE A 4 48.85 -19.17 -56.99
N ALA A 5 49.65 -20.03 -56.37
CA ALA A 5 49.51 -20.52 -55.02
C ALA A 5 50.01 -19.52 -53.96
N LEU A 6 49.51 -19.72 -52.74
CA LEU A 6 49.79 -18.98 -51.51
C LEU A 6 51.28 -19.07 -51.06
N PRO A 7 51.83 -17.99 -50.47
CA PRO A 7 52.93 -18.10 -49.51
C PRO A 7 52.42 -18.17 -48.05
N PRO A 8 53.10 -18.89 -47.14
CA PRO A 8 52.66 -19.09 -45.77
C PRO A 8 53.28 -18.13 -44.73
N GLN A 9 52.47 -17.84 -43.71
CA GLN A 9 52.77 -17.70 -42.27
C GLN A 9 53.83 -16.69 -41.77
N SER A 10 53.36 -15.74 -40.96
CA SER A 10 54.03 -15.36 -39.72
C SER A 10 53.00 -15.20 -38.59
N LYS A 11 53.14 -16.01 -37.53
CA LYS A 11 52.27 -16.04 -36.33
C LYS A 11 52.34 -14.72 -35.52
N PRO A 12 51.24 -14.30 -34.87
CA PRO A 12 51.22 -13.15 -33.97
C PRO A 12 51.93 -13.46 -32.64
N ARG A 13 52.88 -12.59 -32.25
CA ARG A 13 53.55 -12.65 -30.94
C ARG A 13 52.67 -11.96 -29.90
N SER A 14 52.19 -12.75 -28.96
CA SER A 14 51.54 -12.38 -27.71
C SER A 14 52.28 -11.25 -26.97
N MET A 15 51.56 -10.17 -26.64
CA MET A 15 51.92 -9.26 -25.55
C MET A 15 50.94 -9.48 -24.41
N SER A 16 51.28 -10.37 -23.48
CA SER A 16 50.65 -10.38 -22.15
C SER A 16 51.27 -9.24 -21.33
N ALA A 17 50.59 -8.09 -21.28
CA ALA A 17 50.89 -7.09 -20.26
C ALA A 17 50.29 -7.60 -18.93
N THR A 18 51.19 -7.97 -18.02
CA THR A 18 50.91 -8.46 -16.68
C THR A 18 50.12 -7.44 -15.86
N THR A 19 48.94 -7.86 -15.42
CA THR A 19 48.19 -7.31 -14.30
C THR A 19 49.01 -7.42 -13.02
N SER A 20 49.58 -6.32 -12.53
CA SER A 20 49.81 -6.10 -11.11
C SER A 20 50.55 -4.79 -10.90
N SER A 21 49.98 -3.93 -10.06
CA SER A 21 50.65 -2.92 -9.21
C SER A 21 50.07 -1.50 -9.31
N ILE A 22 48.83 -1.33 -8.86
CA ILE A 22 48.41 -0.06 -8.24
C ILE A 22 47.72 -0.37 -6.90
N ILE A 23 48.43 -1.10 -6.03
CA ILE A 23 48.11 -1.11 -4.59
C ILE A 23 49.43 -0.97 -3.83
N SER A 24 50.02 0.21 -3.88
CA SER A 24 51.12 0.56 -2.98
C SER A 24 51.20 2.07 -2.78
N ALA A 25 50.13 2.67 -2.26
CA ALA A 25 50.18 4.05 -1.76
C ALA A 25 49.20 4.31 -0.60
N PHE A 26 48.85 3.30 0.19
CA PHE A 26 48.02 3.50 1.39
C PHE A 26 48.71 2.90 2.62
N THR A 27 49.12 3.77 3.53
CA THR A 27 49.93 3.45 4.72
C THR A 27 49.21 2.43 5.61
N ARG A 28 49.97 1.61 6.36
CA ARG A 28 49.44 0.47 7.17
C ARG A 28 48.28 0.84 8.09
N LYS A 29 48.18 2.10 8.53
CA LYS A 29 47.08 2.63 9.35
C LYS A 29 45.75 2.61 8.60
N HIS A 30 45.75 2.91 7.30
CA HIS A 30 44.55 2.91 6.48
C HIS A 30 44.14 1.53 5.97
N ARG A 31 45.04 0.54 5.89
CA ARG A 31 44.66 -0.84 5.57
C ARG A 31 43.78 -1.46 6.67
N ARG A 32 44.05 -1.13 7.95
CA ARG A 32 43.21 -1.54 9.08
C ARG A 32 41.88 -0.78 9.09
N ALA A 33 41.91 0.54 8.91
CA ALA A 33 40.69 1.36 8.85
C ALA A 33 39.77 1.00 7.67
N SER A 34 40.34 0.66 6.51
CA SER A 34 39.58 0.18 5.34
C SER A 34 38.97 -1.21 5.57
N GLY A 35 39.67 -2.10 6.29
CA GLY A 35 39.12 -3.38 6.72
C GLY A 35 37.92 -3.21 7.67
N PHE A 36 38.02 -2.31 8.65
CA PHE A 36 36.90 -2.00 9.54
C PHE A 36 35.72 -1.34 8.80
N LEU A 37 35.99 -0.45 7.84
CA LEU A 37 34.95 0.17 7.03
C LEU A 37 34.22 -0.86 6.15
N LEU A 38 34.95 -1.77 5.51
CA LEU A 38 34.37 -2.83 4.69
C LEU A 38 33.57 -3.81 5.56
N LEU A 39 34.10 -4.21 6.71
CA LEU A 39 33.40 -5.06 7.67
C LEU A 39 32.11 -4.39 8.15
N PHE A 40 32.17 -3.09 8.48
CA PHE A 40 31.02 -2.30 8.91
C PHE A 40 29.97 -2.19 7.78
N LEU A 41 30.38 -1.94 6.54
CA LEU A 41 29.47 -1.90 5.40
C LEU A 41 28.84 -3.26 5.11
N THR A 42 29.59 -4.36 5.25
CA THR A 42 29.03 -5.72 5.10
C THR A 42 28.08 -6.06 6.24
N LEU A 43 28.40 -5.70 7.47
CA LEU A 43 27.51 -5.89 8.62
C LEU A 43 26.25 -5.04 8.50
N ALA A 44 26.39 -3.80 8.03
CA ALA A 44 25.25 -2.93 7.75
C ALA A 44 24.38 -3.50 6.62
N ALA A 45 24.98 -4.06 5.56
CA ALA A 45 24.24 -4.70 4.47
C ALA A 45 23.56 -6.01 4.91
N ILE A 46 24.19 -6.81 5.76
CA ILE A 46 23.59 -8.03 6.33
C ILE A 46 22.51 -7.68 7.35
N PHE A 47 22.73 -6.67 8.19
CA PHE A 47 21.73 -6.15 9.10
C PHE A 47 20.55 -5.56 8.33
N SER A 48 20.81 -4.77 7.28
CA SER A 48 19.77 -4.38 6.34
C SER A 48 19.10 -5.61 5.77
N PHE A 49 19.77 -6.59 5.19
CA PHE A 49 19.11 -7.77 4.62
C PHE A 49 18.24 -8.55 5.63
N LEU A 50 18.77 -8.87 6.82
CA LEU A 50 18.07 -9.63 7.87
C LEU A 50 16.90 -8.86 8.49
N PHE A 51 17.05 -7.54 8.68
CA PHE A 51 16.00 -6.73 9.29
C PHE A 51 15.06 -6.13 8.22
N ASN A 52 15.48 -6.02 6.96
CA ASN A 52 14.66 -5.57 5.84
C ASN A 52 13.57 -6.57 5.51
N ASP A 53 13.78 -7.88 5.68
CA ASP A 53 12.68 -8.86 5.55
C ASP A 53 11.60 -8.69 6.64
N ALA A 54 11.98 -8.24 7.85
CA ALA A 54 11.03 -7.92 8.91
C ALA A 54 10.26 -6.61 8.68
N TYR A 55 10.77 -5.70 7.83
CA TYR A 55 10.10 -4.44 7.49
C TYR A 55 9.46 -4.42 6.09
N ASN A 56 9.83 -5.36 5.21
CA ASN A 56 9.38 -5.44 3.82
C ASN A 56 8.71 -6.79 3.49
N THR A 57 7.58 -7.08 4.15
CA THR A 57 6.47 -7.79 3.51
C THR A 57 5.18 -6.99 3.64
N SER A 58 5.28 -5.69 3.39
CA SER A 58 4.10 -4.85 3.31
C SER A 58 4.43 -3.70 2.38
N SER A 59 4.23 -3.95 1.09
CA SER A 59 4.25 -2.91 0.07
C SER A 59 3.30 -1.81 0.50
N TYR A 60 3.85 -0.66 0.88
CA TYR A 60 3.13 0.61 0.79
C TYR A 60 2.44 0.58 -0.57
N VAL A 61 1.10 0.66 -0.64
CA VAL A 61 0.44 0.87 -1.93
C VAL A 61 0.91 2.24 -2.34
N SER A 62 1.99 2.24 -3.11
CA SER A 62 2.72 3.43 -3.47
C SER A 62 1.77 4.32 -4.25
N HIS A 63 1.22 5.32 -3.58
CA HIS A 63 0.74 6.56 -4.21
C HIS A 63 1.80 7.18 -5.13
N GLN A 64 3.05 6.70 -5.10
CA GLN A 64 4.06 7.04 -6.10
C GLN A 64 3.68 6.62 -7.54
N ARG A 65 2.73 5.69 -7.75
CA ARG A 65 2.13 5.44 -9.09
C ARG A 65 1.04 6.44 -9.49
N THR A 66 0.62 7.36 -8.61
CA THR A 66 -0.60 8.17 -8.81
C THR A 66 -0.37 9.68 -8.90
N ARG A 67 0.78 10.15 -9.43
CA ARG A 67 0.90 11.58 -9.78
C ARG A 67 -0.09 11.90 -10.91
N GLY A 68 -1.24 12.50 -10.56
CA GLY A 68 -2.25 12.99 -11.51
C GLY A 68 -3.54 12.17 -11.60
N ARG A 69 -3.64 11.01 -10.94
CA ARG A 69 -4.88 10.23 -10.89
C ARG A 69 -5.82 10.83 -9.84
N LYS A 70 -7.05 11.16 -10.23
CA LYS A 70 -8.13 11.51 -9.30
C LYS A 70 -8.87 10.21 -8.92
N PRO A 71 -9.33 10.07 -7.66
CA PRO A 71 -10.20 8.95 -7.32
C PRO A 71 -11.41 8.97 -8.26
N SER A 72 -11.80 7.80 -8.78
CA SER A 72 -12.99 7.72 -9.62
C SER A 72 -14.22 8.23 -8.82
N SER A 73 -15.16 8.93 -9.45
CA SER A 73 -16.31 9.56 -8.73
C SER A 73 -17.24 8.53 -8.08
N SER A 74 -17.09 7.30 -8.52
CA SER A 74 -17.60 6.05 -7.99
C SER A 74 -16.64 5.01 -8.54
N TYR A 75 -16.41 3.87 -7.90
CA TYR A 75 -16.34 2.69 -8.73
C TYR A 75 -17.82 2.42 -8.94
N PRO A 76 -18.43 2.83 -10.06
CA PRO A 76 -19.72 2.26 -10.32
C PRO A 76 -19.47 0.75 -10.38
N LEU A 77 -20.17 0.02 -9.52
CA LEU A 77 -20.67 -1.34 -9.76
C LEU A 77 -21.07 -1.61 -11.23
N SER A 78 -21.28 -0.56 -12.02
CA SER A 78 -21.65 -0.54 -13.42
C SER A 78 -20.54 -0.16 -14.42
N ARG A 79 -19.28 0.11 -14.01
CA ARG A 79 -18.22 0.49 -14.97
C ARG A 79 -17.58 -0.69 -15.71
N ALA A 80 -17.68 -1.91 -15.17
CA ALA A 80 -17.32 -3.12 -15.91
C ALA A 80 -18.27 -3.39 -17.10
N PHE A 81 -19.46 -2.76 -17.15
CA PHE A 81 -20.48 -2.97 -18.18
C PHE A 81 -20.75 -1.74 -19.07
N GLY A 82 -20.02 -0.64 -18.90
CA GLY A 82 -20.36 0.65 -19.53
C GLY A 82 -19.64 0.97 -20.85
N GLU A 83 -18.57 0.28 -21.21
CA GLU A 83 -17.74 0.65 -22.38
C GLU A 83 -17.71 -0.44 -23.47
N SER A 84 -18.81 -1.19 -23.59
CA SER A 84 -19.08 -2.11 -24.71
C SER A 84 -19.66 -1.40 -25.94
N LYS A 85 -19.21 -0.18 -26.24
CA LYS A 85 -19.47 0.47 -27.54
C LYS A 85 -18.25 0.45 -28.47
N ARG A 86 -17.34 -0.50 -28.25
CA ARG A 86 -16.44 -1.00 -29.30
C ARG A 86 -17.19 -2.11 -30.03
N VAL A 87 -17.55 -1.81 -31.28
CA VAL A 87 -18.16 -2.69 -32.31
C VAL A 87 -18.06 -4.18 -31.96
N ALA A 88 -19.19 -4.75 -31.53
CA ALA A 88 -19.32 -6.17 -31.26
C ALA A 88 -19.27 -6.95 -32.58
N VAL A 89 -18.17 -7.65 -32.81
CA VAL A 89 -18.24 -8.93 -33.52
C VAL A 89 -18.81 -9.92 -32.52
N PRO A 90 -19.91 -10.65 -32.82
CA PRO A 90 -20.45 -11.62 -31.89
C PRO A 90 -19.45 -12.78 -31.77
N ALA A 91 -18.71 -12.81 -30.67
CA ALA A 91 -17.95 -13.99 -30.29
C ALA A 91 -18.96 -15.13 -30.01
N PRO A 92 -18.70 -16.37 -30.50
CA PRO A 92 -19.60 -17.48 -30.24
C PRO A 92 -19.65 -17.76 -28.74
N GLN A 93 -20.84 -18.10 -28.24
CA GLN A 93 -20.99 -18.64 -26.89
C GLN A 93 -20.07 -19.85 -26.72
N ALA A 94 -18.96 -19.64 -26.01
CA ALA A 94 -18.00 -20.67 -25.68
C ALA A 94 -18.14 -21.01 -24.19
N SER A 95 -18.65 -22.21 -23.95
CA SER A 95 -18.38 -23.11 -22.82
C SER A 95 -18.39 -22.53 -21.39
N SER A 96 -19.30 -23.07 -20.60
CA SER A 96 -19.35 -23.12 -19.13
C SER A 96 -18.11 -23.79 -18.52
N THR A 97 -16.94 -23.18 -18.66
CA THR A 97 -15.81 -23.43 -17.77
C THR A 97 -15.83 -22.28 -16.78
N GLU A 98 -16.58 -22.41 -15.68
CA GLU A 98 -16.46 -21.46 -14.58
C GLU A 98 -15.02 -21.53 -14.08
N GLY A 99 -14.21 -20.52 -14.43
CA GLY A 99 -12.84 -20.42 -13.95
C GLY A 99 -12.78 -20.42 -12.44
N GLU A 100 -11.66 -20.88 -11.88
CA GLU A 100 -11.38 -20.74 -10.45
C GLU A 100 -11.51 -19.26 -10.03
N PRO A 101 -12.17 -18.96 -8.89
CA PRO A 101 -12.29 -17.59 -8.43
C PRO A 101 -10.91 -16.96 -8.17
N LEU A 102 -10.84 -15.63 -8.32
CA LEU A 102 -9.59 -14.90 -8.15
C LEU A 102 -8.99 -15.11 -6.76
N ASN A 103 -7.73 -15.54 -6.71
CA ASN A 103 -6.98 -15.65 -5.45
C ASN A 103 -6.42 -14.28 -5.05
N LEU A 104 -6.96 -13.69 -3.99
CA LEU A 104 -6.51 -12.41 -3.48
C LEU A 104 -5.21 -12.55 -2.71
N THR A 105 -4.26 -11.64 -2.96
CA THR A 105 -3.13 -11.45 -2.04
C THR A 105 -3.61 -10.79 -0.74
N PRO A 106 -2.91 -10.93 0.41
CA PRO A 106 -3.34 -10.29 1.66
C PRO A 106 -3.56 -8.77 1.55
N ALA A 107 -2.76 -8.09 0.72
CA ALA A 107 -2.92 -6.66 0.47
C ALA A 107 -4.17 -6.34 -0.36
N MET A 108 -4.49 -7.16 -1.36
CA MET A 108 -5.72 -7.03 -2.15
C MET A 108 -6.95 -7.36 -1.30
N GLU A 109 -6.85 -8.40 -0.48
CA GLU A 109 -7.88 -8.83 0.46
C GLU A 109 -8.22 -7.71 1.46
N LEU A 110 -7.20 -7.09 2.08
CA LEU A 110 -7.40 -5.96 2.98
C LEU A 110 -8.01 -4.74 2.28
N GLY A 111 -7.56 -4.43 1.07
CA GLY A 111 -8.12 -3.33 0.28
C GLY A 111 -9.56 -3.56 -0.14
N ALA A 112 -9.90 -4.79 -0.57
CA ALA A 112 -11.26 -5.19 -0.92
C ALA A 112 -12.17 -5.17 0.32
N LEU A 113 -11.71 -5.68 1.45
CA LEU A 113 -12.44 -5.61 2.72
C LEU A 113 -12.70 -4.17 3.14
N VAL A 114 -11.71 -3.28 3.05
CA VAL A 114 -11.92 -1.86 3.38
C VAL A 114 -12.89 -1.20 2.41
N ALA A 115 -12.87 -1.57 1.11
CA ALA A 115 -13.84 -1.08 0.14
C ALA A 115 -15.27 -1.51 0.53
N PHE A 116 -15.43 -2.80 0.83
CA PHE A 116 -16.68 -3.40 1.29
C PHE A 116 -17.22 -2.73 2.56
N LEU A 117 -16.36 -2.45 3.54
CA LEU A 117 -16.77 -1.81 4.80
C LEU A 117 -17.01 -0.31 4.67
N ALA A 118 -16.29 0.37 3.77
CA ALA A 118 -16.41 1.82 3.58
C ALA A 118 -17.66 2.22 2.78
N ASP A 119 -18.25 1.30 2.01
CA ASP A 119 -19.51 1.55 1.32
C ASP A 119 -20.71 1.53 2.28
N ARG A 120 -20.98 2.69 2.87
CA ARG A 120 -22.09 2.87 3.82
C ARG A 120 -23.48 2.75 3.19
N ALA A 121 -23.60 2.85 1.86
CA ALA A 121 -24.90 2.76 1.20
C ALA A 121 -25.44 1.33 1.22
N ALA A 122 -24.55 0.33 1.28
CA ALA A 122 -24.89 -1.08 1.12
C ALA A 122 -25.15 -1.84 2.42
N GLN A 123 -24.89 -1.25 3.60
CA GLN A 123 -25.01 -1.92 4.91
C GLN A 123 -24.36 -3.31 4.93
N ASN A 124 -23.19 -3.41 4.31
CA ASN A 124 -22.46 -4.65 4.09
C ASN A 124 -22.13 -5.38 5.39
N ALA A 125 -22.31 -6.70 5.41
CA ALA A 125 -21.95 -7.60 6.50
C ALA A 125 -21.38 -8.93 5.96
N LEU A 126 -20.30 -9.41 6.56
CA LEU A 126 -19.70 -10.70 6.21
C LEU A 126 -20.60 -11.86 6.69
N PRO A 127 -20.66 -12.96 5.93
CA PRO A 127 -21.43 -14.13 6.35
C PRO A 127 -20.79 -14.79 7.58
N ALA A 128 -21.60 -15.19 8.55
CA ALA A 128 -21.13 -15.83 9.79
C ALA A 128 -20.44 -17.19 9.55
N THR A 129 -20.62 -17.78 8.37
CA THR A 129 -19.99 -19.06 7.95
C THR A 129 -18.55 -18.88 7.45
N LEU A 130 -18.06 -17.65 7.29
CA LEU A 130 -16.71 -17.37 6.84
C LEU A 130 -15.70 -17.75 7.92
N ASP A 131 -14.69 -18.54 7.56
CA ASP A 131 -13.56 -18.85 8.43
C ASP A 131 -12.56 -17.67 8.42
N PRO A 132 -12.33 -16.97 9.56
CA PRO A 132 -11.46 -15.81 9.61
C PRO A 132 -9.98 -16.13 9.42
N GLU A 133 -9.55 -17.38 9.62
CA GLU A 133 -8.15 -17.80 9.42
C GLU A 133 -7.82 -18.10 7.95
N SER A 134 -8.85 -18.25 7.12
CA SER A 134 -8.73 -18.48 5.68
C SER A 134 -8.85 -17.17 4.88
N PRO A 135 -8.26 -17.07 3.67
CA PRO A 135 -8.48 -15.93 2.77
C PRO A 135 -9.97 -15.78 2.44
N ILE A 136 -10.47 -14.54 2.44
CA ILE A 136 -11.83 -14.21 2.04
C ILE A 136 -12.02 -14.58 0.56
N PRO A 137 -13.05 -15.37 0.20
CA PRO A 137 -13.39 -15.60 -1.19
C PRO A 137 -13.68 -14.28 -1.90
N ALA A 138 -13.06 -14.06 -3.07
CA ALA A 138 -13.18 -12.83 -3.83
C ALA A 138 -14.65 -12.42 -4.10
N ASP A 139 -15.51 -13.40 -4.39
CA ASP A 139 -16.95 -13.21 -4.65
C ASP A 139 -17.75 -12.67 -3.44
N VAL A 140 -17.18 -12.71 -2.22
CA VAL A 140 -17.86 -12.21 -0.99
C VAL A 140 -17.68 -10.70 -0.83
N VAL A 141 -16.51 -10.18 -1.21
CA VAL A 141 -16.13 -8.77 -0.98
C VAL A 141 -16.04 -7.94 -2.26
N LEU A 142 -16.10 -8.60 -3.42
CA LEU A 142 -16.11 -7.96 -4.74
C LEU A 142 -17.47 -8.16 -5.40
N ASP A 143 -17.87 -7.17 -6.15
CA ASP A 143 -19.20 -7.06 -6.76
C ASP A 143 -19.18 -7.24 -8.29
N PHE A 144 -18.00 -7.47 -8.86
CA PHE A 144 -17.78 -7.77 -10.28
C PHE A 144 -17.40 -9.23 -10.50
N ASN A 145 -17.35 -9.63 -11.77
CA ASN A 145 -17.03 -11.00 -12.14
C ASN A 145 -15.54 -11.32 -11.90
N THR A 146 -15.26 -11.99 -10.78
CA THR A 146 -13.92 -12.39 -10.35
C THR A 146 -13.29 -13.49 -11.22
N ARG A 147 -14.06 -14.09 -12.14
CA ARG A 147 -13.61 -15.14 -13.07
C ARG A 147 -13.31 -14.59 -14.46
N SER A 148 -13.39 -13.28 -14.66
CA SER A 148 -13.06 -12.65 -15.94
C SER A 148 -11.55 -12.55 -16.16
N ASP A 149 -11.12 -12.51 -17.43
CA ASP A 149 -9.71 -12.30 -17.80
C ASP A 149 -9.12 -10.98 -17.25
N PHE A 150 -9.98 -10.03 -16.85
CA PHE A 150 -9.60 -8.72 -16.33
C PHE A 150 -9.76 -8.59 -14.81
N ALA A 151 -10.23 -9.63 -14.12
CA ALA A 151 -10.57 -9.56 -12.69
C ALA A 151 -9.41 -9.06 -11.81
N GLN A 152 -8.18 -9.51 -12.09
CA GLN A 152 -6.99 -9.06 -11.37
C GLN A 152 -6.76 -7.55 -11.50
N LEU A 153 -6.90 -7.00 -12.71
CA LEU A 153 -6.73 -5.57 -12.97
C LEU A 153 -7.84 -4.76 -12.29
N GLU A 154 -9.08 -5.27 -12.32
CA GLU A 154 -10.22 -4.64 -11.66
C GLU A 154 -10.03 -4.58 -10.14
N VAL A 155 -9.51 -5.65 -9.51
CA VAL A 155 -9.19 -5.62 -8.07
C VAL A 155 -8.06 -4.65 -7.76
N GLU A 156 -6.99 -4.66 -8.54
CA GLU A 156 -5.87 -3.73 -8.31
C GLU A 156 -6.31 -2.27 -8.37
N ASP A 157 -7.15 -1.96 -9.37
CA ASP A 157 -7.77 -0.65 -9.49
C ASP A 157 -8.68 -0.34 -8.31
N LEU A 158 -9.55 -1.28 -7.91
CA LEU A 158 -10.44 -1.16 -6.74
C LEU A 158 -9.65 -0.82 -5.47
N VAL A 159 -8.63 -1.62 -5.17
CA VAL A 159 -7.76 -1.46 -4.00
C VAL A 159 -7.07 -0.09 -4.03
N GLN A 160 -6.59 0.34 -5.20
CA GLN A 160 -5.94 1.63 -5.33
C GLN A 160 -6.88 2.80 -5.05
N ASP A 161 -8.11 2.82 -5.60
CA ASP A 161 -9.02 3.92 -5.25
C ASP A 161 -9.48 3.84 -3.80
N THR A 162 -9.61 2.64 -3.23
CA THR A 162 -9.98 2.49 -1.83
C THR A 162 -9.00 3.24 -0.92
N TRP A 163 -7.69 3.09 -1.15
CA TRP A 163 -6.69 3.81 -0.37
C TRP A 163 -6.60 5.30 -0.72
N MET A 164 -6.92 5.71 -1.95
CA MET A 164 -7.04 7.14 -2.30
C MET A 164 -8.23 7.82 -1.61
N ARG A 165 -9.35 7.11 -1.44
CA ARG A 165 -10.56 7.64 -0.80
C ARG A 165 -10.51 7.53 0.71
N ASN A 166 -9.84 6.50 1.22
CA ASN A 166 -9.70 6.19 2.64
C ASN A 166 -8.21 6.11 3.02
N PRO A 167 -7.47 7.23 2.95
CA PRO A 167 -6.03 7.24 3.25
C PRO A 167 -5.74 6.94 4.72
N VAL A 168 -6.71 7.17 5.60
CA VAL A 168 -6.67 6.81 7.03
C VAL A 168 -7.94 6.03 7.37
N VAL A 169 -7.78 4.82 7.87
CA VAL A 169 -8.87 3.95 8.36
C VAL A 169 -8.60 3.59 9.81
N ILE A 170 -9.61 3.65 10.67
CA ILE A 170 -9.50 3.33 12.10
C ILE A 170 -10.58 2.31 12.44
N PHE A 171 -10.13 1.11 12.78
CA PHE A 171 -10.94 0.05 13.37
C PHE A 171 -10.88 0.15 14.89
N SER A 172 -12.02 0.17 15.55
CA SER A 172 -12.09 0.36 17.00
C SER A 172 -13.28 -0.35 17.63
N LYS A 173 -13.37 -0.26 18.95
CA LYS A 173 -14.57 -0.60 19.73
C LYS A 173 -15.19 0.69 20.24
N ALA A 174 -16.50 0.87 20.09
CA ALA A 174 -17.21 2.13 20.28
C ALA A 174 -16.92 2.78 21.65
N HIS A 175 -16.88 1.96 22.70
CA HIS A 175 -16.70 2.42 24.08
C HIS A 175 -15.28 2.20 24.65
N SER A 176 -14.28 1.90 23.81
CA SER A 176 -12.89 1.69 24.26
C SER A 176 -12.17 3.02 24.57
N PRO A 177 -11.51 3.17 25.74
CA PRO A 177 -10.67 4.33 26.04
C PRO A 177 -9.58 4.57 24.99
N GLN A 178 -8.84 3.52 24.63
CA GLN A 178 -7.74 3.62 23.64
C GLN A 178 -8.28 4.04 22.26
N GLY A 179 -9.46 3.51 21.88
CA GLY A 179 -10.14 3.90 20.66
C GLY A 179 -10.50 5.39 20.62
N ARG A 180 -11.02 5.92 21.73
CA ARG A 180 -11.33 7.35 21.86
C ARG A 180 -10.10 8.23 21.72
N ASP A 181 -8.97 7.82 22.30
CA ASP A 181 -7.72 8.57 22.24
C ASP A 181 -7.15 8.62 20.81
N VAL A 182 -7.10 7.48 20.11
CA VAL A 182 -6.71 7.43 18.70
C VAL A 182 -7.62 8.33 17.84
N LYS A 183 -8.95 8.18 17.97
CA LYS A 183 -9.92 9.00 17.22
C LYS A 183 -9.71 10.50 17.49
N LYS A 184 -9.40 10.89 18.73
CA LYS A 184 -9.13 12.28 19.13
C LYS A 184 -7.86 12.83 18.47
N ILE A 185 -6.78 12.05 18.42
CA ILE A 185 -5.54 12.44 17.73
C ILE A 185 -5.82 12.74 16.26
N PHE A 186 -6.46 11.81 15.54
CA PHE A 186 -6.76 12.00 14.11
C PHE A 186 -7.76 13.14 13.86
N ALA A 187 -8.74 13.34 14.74
CA ALA A 187 -9.70 14.44 14.65
C ALA A 187 -9.07 15.84 14.80
N SER A 188 -7.89 15.93 15.42
CA SER A 188 -7.13 17.19 15.56
C SER A 188 -6.59 17.71 14.23
N TYR A 189 -6.31 16.82 13.28
CA TYR A 189 -5.69 17.15 11.99
C TYR A 189 -6.66 17.69 10.93
N LYS A 190 -7.98 17.59 11.12
CA LYS A 190 -9.00 18.05 10.15
C LYS A 190 -8.69 17.59 8.72
N LEU A 191 -8.48 16.29 8.55
CA LEU A 191 -8.10 15.68 7.28
C LEU A 191 -9.19 15.82 6.22
N LYS A 192 -8.74 15.92 4.96
CA LYS A 192 -9.54 15.74 3.76
C LYS A 192 -8.85 14.73 2.83
N PRO A 193 -9.49 13.58 2.53
CA PRO A 193 -10.76 13.09 3.10
C PRO A 193 -10.67 12.83 4.62
N ALA A 194 -11.82 12.79 5.30
CA ALA A 194 -11.88 12.49 6.74
C ALA A 194 -11.50 11.02 7.00
N PRO A 195 -10.95 10.68 8.20
CA PRO A 195 -10.67 9.30 8.55
C PRO A 195 -11.93 8.42 8.47
N THR A 196 -11.80 7.24 7.89
CA THR A 196 -12.86 6.24 7.87
C THR A 196 -12.82 5.46 9.17
N VAL A 197 -13.81 5.66 10.03
CA VAL A 197 -13.92 4.99 11.33
C VAL A 197 -14.94 3.88 11.24
N VAL A 198 -14.55 2.67 11.66
CA VAL A 198 -15.41 1.48 11.74
C VAL A 198 -15.37 0.97 13.19
N ASP A 199 -16.51 1.08 13.87
CA ASP A 199 -16.71 0.52 15.21
C ASP A 199 -17.21 -0.91 15.06
N ILE A 200 -16.34 -1.88 15.37
CA ILE A 200 -16.54 -3.30 15.01
C ILE A 200 -17.59 -3.94 15.91
N ASP A 201 -17.61 -3.58 17.20
CA ASP A 201 -18.54 -4.11 18.19
C ASP A 201 -20.01 -3.73 17.93
N GLU A 202 -20.26 -2.73 17.09
CA GLU A 202 -21.60 -2.33 16.67
C GLU A 202 -22.11 -3.08 15.43
N ARG A 203 -21.27 -3.95 14.84
CA ARG A 203 -21.61 -4.69 13.62
C ARG A 203 -22.10 -6.10 13.92
N GLN A 204 -22.97 -6.61 13.04
CA GLN A 204 -23.51 -7.97 13.15
C GLN A 204 -22.45 -9.05 12.84
N ASP A 205 -21.44 -8.72 12.03
CA ASP A 205 -20.36 -9.62 11.60
C ASP A 205 -19.09 -9.49 12.46
N ALA A 206 -19.17 -8.83 13.63
CA ALA A 206 -18.03 -8.56 14.52
C ALA A 206 -17.21 -9.81 14.85
N ALA A 207 -17.88 -10.94 15.08
CA ALA A 207 -17.25 -12.21 15.44
C ALA A 207 -16.32 -12.77 14.36
N VAL A 208 -16.59 -12.47 13.09
CA VAL A 208 -15.76 -12.85 11.95
C VAL A 208 -14.77 -11.74 11.60
N LEU A 209 -15.23 -10.49 11.62
CA LEU A 209 -14.44 -9.35 11.19
C LEU A 209 -13.23 -9.07 12.10
N GLU A 210 -13.39 -9.16 13.43
CA GLU A 210 -12.30 -8.90 14.38
C GLU A 210 -11.08 -9.82 14.17
N PRO A 211 -11.20 -11.17 14.20
CA PRO A 211 -10.05 -12.06 13.96
C PRO A 211 -9.47 -11.92 12.55
N LEU A 212 -10.32 -11.68 11.55
CA LEU A 212 -9.89 -11.45 10.18
C LEU A 212 -8.99 -10.21 10.07
N LEU A 213 -9.35 -9.12 10.74
CA LEU A 213 -8.50 -7.93 10.81
C LEU A 213 -7.17 -8.20 11.51
N TYR A 214 -7.16 -9.02 12.57
CA TYR A 214 -5.90 -9.43 13.22
C TYR A 214 -5.00 -10.20 12.26
N ARG A 215 -5.54 -11.18 11.51
CA ARG A 215 -4.80 -11.91 10.48
C ARG A 215 -4.24 -10.98 9.40
N LEU A 216 -5.07 -10.11 8.84
CA LEU A 216 -4.66 -9.25 7.71
C LEU A 216 -3.67 -8.15 8.09
N THR A 217 -3.70 -7.70 9.34
CA THR A 217 -2.88 -6.57 9.79
C THR A 217 -1.70 -6.97 10.66
N GLY A 218 -1.67 -8.24 11.11
CA GLY A 218 -0.69 -8.75 12.07
C GLY A 218 -0.83 -8.17 13.48
N GLN A 219 -1.90 -7.42 13.74
CA GLN A 219 -2.19 -6.86 15.06
C GLN A 219 -2.91 -7.89 15.93
N THR A 220 -2.79 -7.75 17.24
CA THR A 220 -3.42 -8.64 18.23
C THR A 220 -4.40 -7.92 19.14
N SER A 221 -4.55 -6.60 18.99
CA SER A 221 -5.44 -5.78 19.80
C SER A 221 -6.03 -4.61 19.01
N MET A 222 -7.17 -4.11 19.50
CA MET A 222 -7.79 -2.87 19.03
C MET A 222 -7.33 -1.67 19.87
N PRO A 223 -7.29 -0.45 19.31
CA PRO A 223 -7.67 -0.08 17.94
C PRO A 223 -6.61 -0.42 16.89
N ILE A 224 -7.04 -0.73 15.67
CA ILE A 224 -6.15 -0.90 14.51
C ILE A 224 -6.28 0.33 13.62
N THR A 225 -5.16 1.02 13.38
CA THR A 225 -5.13 2.17 12.47
C THR A 225 -4.40 1.80 11.19
N LEU A 226 -5.00 2.06 10.03
CA LEU A 226 -4.36 1.91 8.74
C LEU A 226 -4.06 3.27 8.12
N ILE A 227 -2.85 3.44 7.58
CA ILE A 227 -2.46 4.60 6.78
C ILE A 227 -1.93 4.10 5.43
N GLY A 228 -2.61 4.46 4.33
CA GLY A 228 -2.23 4.03 2.98
C GLY A 228 -2.15 2.50 2.80
N GLY A 229 -3.05 1.77 3.48
CA GLY A 229 -3.11 0.30 3.41
C GLY A 229 -2.17 -0.46 4.34
N ARG A 230 -1.50 0.22 5.28
CA ARG A 230 -0.60 -0.43 6.25
C ARG A 230 -1.02 -0.14 7.68
N ALA A 231 -0.91 -1.15 8.55
CA ALA A 231 -1.11 -0.98 9.99
C ALA A 231 -0.08 -0.01 10.58
N TYR A 232 -0.57 0.93 11.37
CA TYR A 232 0.19 2.00 11.98
C TYR A 232 0.17 1.84 13.49
N GLY A 233 1.09 1.01 13.99
CA GLY A 233 1.48 0.89 15.40
C GLY A 233 0.37 0.78 16.44
N SER A 234 0.78 0.83 17.70
CA SER A 234 -0.08 0.98 18.87
C SER A 234 -0.48 2.44 19.10
N LEU A 235 -1.39 2.69 20.06
CA LEU A 235 -1.71 4.06 20.51
C LEU A 235 -0.45 4.84 20.94
N THR A 236 0.50 4.19 21.60
CA THR A 236 1.75 4.83 22.05
C THR A 236 2.61 5.26 20.86
N ASP A 237 2.69 4.43 19.83
CA ASP A 237 3.44 4.74 18.60
C ASP A 237 2.77 5.91 17.85
N ILE A 238 1.43 5.90 17.76
CA ILE A 238 0.64 6.99 17.18
C ILE A 238 0.87 8.30 17.94
N ALA A 239 0.84 8.27 19.27
CA ALA A 239 1.06 9.46 20.10
C ALA A 239 2.49 10.01 19.91
N THR A 240 3.49 9.14 19.92
CA THR A 240 4.90 9.53 19.70
C THR A 240 5.09 10.14 18.30
N ALA A 241 4.50 9.52 17.27
CA ALA A 241 4.57 10.02 15.90
C ALA A 241 3.75 11.30 15.69
N HIS A 242 2.69 11.50 16.48
CA HIS A 242 1.93 12.74 16.51
C HIS A 242 2.80 13.89 17.01
N GLU A 243 3.51 13.69 18.13
CA GLU A 243 4.40 14.68 18.73
C GLU A 243 5.62 15.00 17.85
N SER A 244 6.22 13.98 17.23
CA SER A 244 7.38 14.15 16.33
C SER A 244 7.02 14.74 14.95
N GLY A 245 5.71 14.82 14.64
CA GLY A 245 5.21 15.21 13.32
C GLY A 245 5.39 14.16 12.24
N GLU A 246 5.88 12.96 12.56
CA GLU A 246 5.99 11.84 11.63
C GLU A 246 4.62 11.36 11.15
N LEU A 247 3.63 11.31 12.04
CA LEU A 247 2.26 10.91 11.72
C LEU A 247 1.67 11.80 10.62
N LYS A 248 1.93 13.11 10.70
CA LYS A 248 1.54 14.08 9.67
C LYS A 248 2.17 13.74 8.31
N ARG A 249 3.47 13.44 8.27
CA ARG A 249 4.17 13.09 7.02
C ARG A 249 3.64 11.79 6.43
N ALA A 250 3.36 10.79 7.26
CA ALA A 250 2.80 9.52 6.85
C ALA A 250 1.42 9.69 6.19
N MET A 251 0.51 10.45 6.83
CA MET A 251 -0.81 10.74 6.28
C MET A 251 -0.75 11.53 4.96
N GLN A 252 0.13 12.54 4.87
CA GLN A 252 0.32 13.31 3.64
C GLN A 252 0.87 12.45 2.49
N SER A 253 1.79 11.53 2.80
CA SER A 253 2.33 10.58 1.82
C SER A 253 1.27 9.58 1.34
N ALA A 254 0.30 9.27 2.20
CA ALA A 254 -0.89 8.47 1.87
C ALA A 254 -1.99 9.29 1.16
N GLY A 255 -1.75 10.55 0.80
CA GLY A 255 -2.73 11.37 0.06
C GLY A 255 -3.75 12.11 0.92
N ALA A 256 -3.64 12.10 2.24
CA ALA A 256 -4.50 12.90 3.11
C ALA A 256 -4.01 14.36 3.21
N ASN A 257 -4.93 15.31 3.02
CA ASN A 257 -4.63 16.74 3.14
C ASN A 257 -5.09 17.28 4.50
N ILE A 258 -4.23 18.03 5.18
CA ILE A 258 -4.56 18.70 6.45
C ILE A 258 -5.15 20.07 6.13
N VAL A 259 -6.39 20.33 6.55
CA VAL A 259 -7.04 21.62 6.34
C VAL A 259 -6.70 22.55 7.51
N PRO A 260 -6.00 23.67 7.29
CA PRO A 260 -5.77 24.65 8.34
C PRO A 260 -7.11 25.28 8.77
N PRO A 261 -7.29 25.62 10.05
CA PRO A 261 -8.48 26.31 10.51
C PRO A 261 -8.64 27.65 9.76
N LYS A 262 -9.85 27.92 9.23
CA LYS A 262 -10.15 29.22 8.62
C LYS A 262 -9.93 30.32 9.67
N LYS A 263 -9.03 31.28 9.41
CA LYS A 263 -8.92 32.49 10.23
C LYS A 263 -10.29 33.19 10.23
N LYS A 264 -10.88 33.43 11.40
CA LYS A 264 -12.07 34.29 11.51
C LYS A 264 -11.67 35.69 11.04
N GLN A 265 -12.22 36.16 9.92
CA GLN A 265 -12.08 37.56 9.56
C GLN A 265 -12.86 38.38 10.60
N GLN A 266 -12.15 39.25 11.30
CA GLN A 266 -12.75 40.17 12.25
C GLN A 266 -13.55 41.19 11.43
N ILE A 267 -14.89 41.09 11.48
CA ILE A 267 -15.77 42.09 10.88
C ILE A 267 -15.49 43.40 11.64
N PRO A 268 -14.98 44.46 10.99
CA PRO A 268 -14.77 45.74 11.65
C PRO A 268 -16.12 46.26 12.15
N ALA A 269 -16.15 46.73 13.41
CA ALA A 269 -17.36 47.33 13.97
C ALA A 269 -17.83 48.50 13.09
N PRO A 270 -19.15 48.65 12.83
CA PRO A 270 -19.67 49.77 12.08
C PRO A 270 -19.28 51.07 12.79
N LYS A 271 -18.69 52.01 12.04
CA LYS A 271 -18.40 53.34 12.56
C LYS A 271 -19.76 54.03 12.76
N LEU A 272 -20.07 54.40 14.00
CA LEU A 272 -21.13 55.36 14.25
C LEU A 272 -20.60 56.73 13.83
N ASP A 273 -21.20 57.29 12.77
CA ASP A 273 -21.02 58.69 12.42
C ASP A 273 -21.65 59.53 13.55
N LYS A 274 -20.86 60.49 14.07
CA LYS A 274 -21.27 61.43 15.13
C LYS A 274 -21.93 62.66 14.54
#